data_AF-A0A2U1QP14-F1
#
_entry.id   AF-A0A2U1QP14-F1
#
_cell.length_a   1.000
_cell.length_b   1.000
_cell.length_c   1.000
_cell.angle_alpha   90.00
_cell.angle_beta   90.00
_cell.angle_gamma   90.00
#
_symmetry.space_group_name_H-M   'P 1'
#
loop_
_entity.id
_entity.type
_entity.pdbx_description
1 polymer ?
#
loop_
_entity_poly.entity_id
_entity_poly.type
_entity_poly.pdbx_seq_one_letter_code
_entity_poly.pdbx_strand_id
1 'polypeptide(L)'
;MFTLEIHHNGQFTSTPGRIYLFGDTDCFDGIHCDVFSMGLLGEMLEDLGYTDRTLVYTLFRLPGESLDDGLLPLKSDEDVKTLVEYVPFFTQLELYIETGVSIVECEMMDRMMTKGKGVVKEEIVDDDVNEAAGKGVDGETGNYYC
;
A
#
# COMPACT_ATOMS: atom_id res chain seq x y z
N MET A 1 10.09 25.89 -8.64
CA MET A 1 10.22 25.93 -7.16
C MET A 1 8.85 25.67 -6.57
N PHE A 2 8.79 25.05 -5.39
CA PHE A 2 7.55 24.81 -4.65
C PHE A 2 7.80 24.94 -3.15
N THR A 3 6.72 24.96 -2.38
CA THR A 3 6.71 24.86 -0.93
C THR A 3 6.28 23.46 -0.52
N LEU A 4 7.02 22.86 0.41
CA LEU A 4 6.62 21.60 1.03
C LEU A 4 6.10 21.89 2.43
N GLU A 5 4.84 21.57 2.67
CA GLU A 5 4.20 21.64 3.98
C GLU A 5 4.28 20.27 4.63
N ILE A 6 4.97 20.17 5.77
CA ILE A 6 5.17 18.92 6.49
C ILE A 6 4.33 18.94 7.76
N HIS A 7 3.31 18.09 7.80
CA HIS A 7 2.50 17.82 8.98
C HIS A 7 3.14 16.69 9.78
N HIS A 8 3.48 16.96 11.03
CA HIS A 8 4.26 16.04 11.85
C HIS A 8 3.87 16.10 13.32
N ASN A 9 4.43 15.23 14.16
CA ASN A 9 4.03 15.05 15.59
C ASN A 9 2.55 14.70 15.84
N GLY A 10 1.78 14.44 14.79
CA GLY A 10 0.39 14.03 14.87
C GLY A 10 0.18 12.55 14.59
N GLN A 11 -1.07 12.17 14.40
CA GLN A 11 -1.47 10.82 14.03
C GLN A 11 -2.73 10.85 13.16
N PHE A 12 -2.85 9.90 12.24
CA PHE A 12 -4.08 9.74 11.47
C PHE A 12 -5.17 9.06 12.29
N THR A 13 -6.43 9.35 11.97
CA THR A 13 -7.55 8.46 12.31
C THR A 13 -7.71 7.39 11.24
N SER A 14 -8.43 6.31 11.58
CA SER A 14 -8.81 5.32 10.57
C SER A 14 -9.81 5.89 9.56
N THR A 15 -9.85 5.26 8.39
CA THR A 15 -10.87 5.51 7.37
C THR A 15 -12.24 4.94 7.80
N PRO A 16 -13.38 5.49 7.33
CA PRO A 16 -13.53 6.70 6.51
C PRO A 16 -13.52 8.00 7.34
N GLY A 17 -13.32 9.13 6.67
CA GLY A 17 -13.26 10.44 7.29
C GLY A 17 -11.93 10.68 8.00
N ARG A 18 -10.84 10.11 7.47
CA ARG A 18 -9.48 10.25 7.99
C ARG A 18 -9.13 11.72 8.12
N ILE A 19 -8.61 12.06 9.30
CA ILE A 19 -8.02 13.36 9.61
C ILE A 19 -6.67 13.16 10.28
N TYR A 20 -5.80 14.17 10.20
CA TYR A 20 -4.54 14.21 10.92
C TYR A 20 -4.71 15.02 12.21
N LEU A 21 -4.55 14.36 13.36
CA LEU A 21 -4.83 14.93 14.68
C LEU A 21 -3.55 15.31 15.41
N PHE A 22 -3.61 16.42 16.15
CA PHE A 22 -2.56 16.88 17.07
C PHE A 22 -1.21 17.18 16.42
N GLY A 23 -1.18 17.33 15.10
CA GLY A 23 0.03 17.63 14.37
C GLY A 23 0.44 19.09 14.45
N ASP A 24 1.75 19.29 14.37
CA ASP A 24 2.39 20.55 14.01
C ASP A 24 2.55 20.63 12.49
N THR A 25 2.79 21.83 11.98
CA THR A 25 3.03 22.09 10.56
C THR A 25 4.26 22.98 10.40
N ASP A 26 5.22 22.52 9.62
CA ASP A 26 6.38 23.29 9.19
C ASP A 26 6.42 23.42 7.66
N CYS A 27 6.76 24.61 7.17
CA CYS A 27 6.82 24.92 5.75
C CYS A 27 8.27 25.13 5.31
N PHE A 28 8.65 24.45 4.22
CA PHE A 28 9.93 24.61 3.57
C PHE A 28 9.73 25.23 2.18
N ASP A 29 10.05 26.51 2.06
CA ASP A 29 9.83 27.30 0.85
C ASP A 29 11.01 27.22 -0.14
N GLY A 30 10.72 27.47 -1.42
CA GLY A 30 11.75 27.70 -2.43
C GLY A 30 12.49 26.44 -2.89
N ILE A 31 11.91 25.26 -2.66
CA ILE A 31 12.53 23.98 -3.04
C ILE A 31 12.55 23.87 -4.56
N HIS A 32 13.72 23.58 -5.12
CA HIS A 32 13.87 23.27 -6.54
C HIS A 32 13.49 21.81 -6.81
N CYS A 33 12.55 21.56 -7.72
CA CYS A 33 12.14 20.21 -8.11
C CYS A 33 13.31 19.35 -8.63
N ASP A 34 14.28 19.97 -9.31
CA ASP A 34 15.46 19.28 -9.85
C ASP A 34 16.48 18.88 -8.76
N VAL A 35 16.31 19.40 -7.53
CA VAL A 35 17.18 19.16 -6.38
C VAL A 35 16.48 18.30 -5.32
N PHE A 36 15.14 18.34 -5.27
CA PHE A 36 14.37 17.56 -4.31
C PHE A 36 14.61 16.06 -4.50
N SER A 37 14.98 15.40 -3.40
CA SER A 37 15.41 14.00 -3.34
C SER A 37 15.09 13.42 -1.96
N MET A 38 15.16 12.10 -1.81
CA MET A 38 15.03 11.47 -0.49
C MET A 38 16.11 11.93 0.49
N GLY A 39 17.30 12.29 0.00
CA GLY A 39 18.38 12.84 0.82
C GLY A 39 18.03 14.22 1.38
N LEU A 40 17.58 15.14 0.52
CA LEU A 40 17.14 16.47 0.96
C LEU A 40 15.94 16.39 1.91
N LEU A 41 14.98 15.50 1.64
CA LEU A 41 13.88 15.24 2.56
C LEU A 41 14.38 14.75 3.93
N GLY A 42 15.41 13.89 3.96
CA GLY A 42 16.07 13.47 5.19
C GLY A 42 16.64 14.65 5.98
N GLU A 43 17.36 15.56 5.33
CA GLU A 43 17.89 16.78 5.96
C GLU A 43 16.77 17.65 6.54
N MET A 44 15.67 17.82 5.81
CA MET A 44 14.49 18.57 6.27
C MET A 44 13.84 17.91 7.50
N LEU A 45 13.78 16.58 7.54
CA LEU A 45 13.25 15.85 8.69
C LEU A 45 14.19 15.92 9.90
N GLU A 46 15.51 15.93 9.68
CA GLU A 46 16.51 16.18 10.74
C GLU A 46 16.36 17.56 11.35
N ASP A 47 16.10 18.59 10.55
CA ASP A 47 15.80 19.95 11.03
C ASP A 47 14.56 20.00 11.94
N LEU A 48 13.57 19.11 11.70
CA LEU A 48 12.38 18.93 12.55
C LEU A 48 12.63 18.02 13.76
N GLY A 49 13.84 17.50 13.94
CA GLY A 49 14.24 16.66 15.06
C GLY A 49 14.06 15.15 14.85
N TYR A 50 13.73 14.70 13.64
CA TYR A 50 13.70 13.27 13.31
C TYR A 50 15.11 12.79 12.99
N THR A 51 15.61 11.84 13.79
CA THR A 51 16.95 11.26 13.61
C THR A 51 16.86 9.83 13.06
N ASP A 52 17.99 9.26 12.67
CA ASP A 52 18.15 7.87 12.19
C ASP A 52 17.54 6.78 13.11
N ARG A 53 17.29 7.11 14.38
CA ARG A 53 16.66 6.21 15.36
C ARG A 53 15.14 6.22 15.32
N THR A 54 14.53 7.20 14.68
CA THR A 54 13.08 7.33 14.60
C THR A 54 12.59 6.60 13.36
N LEU A 55 11.73 5.59 13.55
CA LEU A 55 11.03 4.98 12.43
C LEU A 55 9.96 5.97 11.95
N VAL A 56 10.20 6.58 10.79
CA VAL A 56 9.35 7.61 10.19
C VAL A 56 8.69 7.07 8.93
N TYR A 57 7.39 7.31 8.79
CA TYR A 57 6.60 7.05 7.61
C TYR A 57 6.19 8.38 6.99
N THR A 58 6.68 8.64 5.78
CA THR A 58 6.38 9.87 5.05
C THR A 58 5.32 9.60 4.00
N LEU A 59 4.22 10.35 4.06
CA LEU A 59 3.04 10.17 3.22
C LEU A 59 2.77 11.45 2.43
N PHE A 60 2.86 11.37 1.12
CA PHE A 60 2.48 12.46 0.21
C PHE A 60 0.96 12.47 0.01
N ARG A 61 0.36 13.66 0.10
CA ARG A 61 -1.04 13.85 -0.26
C ARG A 61 -1.17 14.37 -1.69
N LEU A 62 -1.88 13.61 -2.53
CA LEU A 62 -2.27 14.04 -3.87
C LEU A 62 -3.09 15.35 -3.81
N PRO A 63 -2.70 16.39 -4.57
CA PRO A 63 -3.42 17.65 -4.59
C PRO A 63 -4.89 17.49 -4.99
N GLY A 64 -5.80 18.06 -4.20
CA GLY A 64 -7.25 17.98 -4.43
C GLY A 64 -7.92 16.72 -3.91
N GLU A 65 -7.16 15.71 -3.48
CA GLU A 65 -7.70 14.48 -2.92
C GLU A 65 -7.91 14.56 -1.40
N SER A 66 -8.76 13.67 -0.89
CA SER A 66 -9.00 13.48 0.54
C SER A 66 -7.86 12.71 1.21
N LEU A 67 -7.79 12.71 2.54
CA LEU A 67 -6.83 11.87 3.27
C LEU A 67 -7.22 10.37 3.28
N ASP A 68 -8.48 10.05 2.96
CA ASP A 68 -8.93 8.65 2.83
C ASP A 68 -8.30 7.99 1.60
N ASP A 69 -8.21 8.72 0.48
CA ASP A 69 -7.89 8.18 -0.84
C ASP A 69 -6.58 8.72 -1.44
N GLY A 70 -6.14 9.91 -1.03
CA GLY A 70 -5.04 10.65 -1.65
C GLY A 70 -3.66 10.44 -1.05
N LEU A 71 -3.51 9.57 -0.04
CA LEU A 71 -2.22 9.36 0.63
C LEU A 71 -1.39 8.30 -0.11
N LEU A 72 -0.17 8.67 -0.51
CA LEU A 72 0.82 7.81 -1.14
C LEU A 72 2.10 7.76 -0.29
N PRO A 73 2.67 6.57 -0.03
CA PRO A 73 3.94 6.48 0.68
C PRO A 73 5.09 7.04 -0.17
N LEU A 74 5.97 7.81 0.45
CA LEU A 74 7.18 8.37 -0.15
C LEU A 74 8.39 7.60 0.39
N LYS A 75 8.79 6.52 -0.29
CA LYS A 75 9.78 5.53 0.19
C LYS A 75 11.03 5.43 -0.69
N SER A 76 10.96 5.95 -1.90
CA SER A 76 11.97 5.78 -2.94
C SER A 76 12.10 7.03 -3.79
N ASP A 77 13.20 7.11 -4.55
CA ASP A 77 13.40 8.17 -5.52
C ASP A 77 12.35 8.13 -6.65
N GLU A 78 11.77 6.96 -6.94
CA GLU A 78 10.62 6.83 -7.84
C GLU A 78 9.40 7.58 -7.32
N ASP A 79 9.10 7.46 -6.02
CA ASP A 79 7.98 8.18 -5.41
C ASP A 79 8.22 9.69 -5.41
N VAL A 80 9.47 10.11 -5.19
CA VAL A 80 9.88 11.52 -5.31
C VAL A 80 9.68 12.04 -6.74
N LYS A 81 10.02 11.25 -7.76
CA LYS A 81 9.76 11.60 -9.17
C LYS A 81 8.26 11.85 -9.40
N THR A 82 7.40 10.97 -8.88
CA THR A 82 5.95 11.15 -8.96
C THR A 82 5.49 12.43 -8.24
N LEU A 83 6.03 12.74 -7.06
CA LEU A 83 5.72 13.98 -6.35
C LEU A 83 6.10 15.22 -7.18
N VAL A 84 7.31 15.24 -7.76
CA VAL A 84 7.78 16.42 -8.52
C VAL A 84 7.02 16.64 -9.83
N GLU A 85 6.36 15.63 -10.38
CA GLU A 85 5.44 15.78 -11.54
C GLU A 85 4.26 16.72 -11.24
N TYR A 86 3.90 16.91 -9.97
CA TYR A 86 2.83 17.84 -9.55
C TYR A 86 3.30 19.30 -9.43
N VAL A 87 4.60 19.55 -9.28
CA VAL A 87 5.18 20.90 -9.07
C VAL A 87 4.83 21.92 -10.17
N PRO A 88 4.72 21.56 -11.48
CA PRO A 88 4.29 22.51 -12.50
C PRO A 88 2.86 23.03 -12.33
N PHE A 89 2.02 22.29 -11.59
CA PHE A 89 0.60 22.57 -11.41
C PHE A 89 0.27 23.13 -10.03
N PHE A 90 1.08 22.79 -9.03
CA PHE A 90 0.87 23.14 -7.64
C PHE A 90 2.13 23.75 -7.03
N THR A 91 2.00 24.94 -6.46
CA THR A 91 3.10 25.64 -5.79
C THR A 91 3.31 25.19 -4.34
N GLN A 92 2.37 24.43 -3.79
CA GLN A 92 2.39 23.89 -2.43
C GLN A 92 1.97 22.42 -2.47
N LEU A 93 2.77 21.56 -1.83
CA LEU A 93 2.51 20.14 -1.70
C LEU A 93 2.60 19.75 -0.23
N GLU A 94 1.79 18.77 0.19
CA GLU A 94 1.66 18.38 1.59
C GLU A 94 2.25 16.98 1.84
N LEU A 95 3.09 16.87 2.87
CA LEU A 95 3.54 15.61 3.45
C LEU A 95 2.99 15.44 4.86
N TYR A 96 2.74 14.19 5.23
CA TYR A 96 2.29 13.81 6.55
C TYR A 96 3.22 12.75 7.12
N ILE A 97 3.57 12.93 8.40
CA ILE A 97 4.51 12.06 9.10
C ILE A 97 3.77 11.20 10.13
N GLU A 98 3.97 9.89 10.08
CA GLU A 98 3.65 8.99 11.19
C GLU A 98 4.94 8.39 11.76
N THR A 99 5.00 8.18 13.07
CA THR A 99 6.15 7.56 13.73
C THR A 99 5.79 6.25 14.40
N GLY A 100 6.71 5.29 14.40
CA GLY A 100 6.54 4.02 15.11
C GLY A 100 5.64 3.03 14.38
N VAL A 101 4.33 3.26 14.34
CA VAL A 101 3.37 2.42 13.59
C VAL A 101 2.51 3.32 12.72
N SER A 102 2.54 3.11 11.40
CA SER A 102 1.69 3.86 10.47
C SER A 102 0.32 3.21 10.33
N ILE A 103 -0.73 3.94 10.73
CA ILE A 103 -2.12 3.50 10.54
C ILE A 103 -2.41 3.39 9.04
N VAL A 104 -1.90 4.34 8.25
CA VAL A 104 -2.11 4.37 6.81
C VAL A 104 -1.52 3.14 6.13
N GLU A 105 -0.27 2.79 6.43
CA GLU A 105 0.37 1.60 5.85
C GLU A 105 -0.27 0.29 6.32
N CYS A 106 -0.65 0.18 7.59
CA CYS A 106 -1.39 -0.97 8.09
C CYS A 106 -2.69 -1.18 7.30
N GLU A 107 -3.49 -0.13 7.12
CA GLU A 107 -4.73 -0.21 6.35
C GLU A 107 -4.49 -0.53 4.87
N MET A 108 -3.41 -0.01 4.27
CA MET A 108 -3.02 -0.36 2.88
C MET A 108 -2.69 -1.85 2.76
N MET A 109 -1.89 -2.40 3.68
CA MET A 109 -1.55 -3.82 3.70
C MET A 109 -2.77 -4.71 3.90
N ASP A 110 -3.67 -4.36 4.82
CA ASP A 110 -4.92 -5.10 5.06
C ASP A 110 -5.80 -5.15 3.80
N ARG A 111 -5.90 -4.03 3.08
CA ARG A 111 -6.61 -3.95 1.79
C ARG A 111 -5.98 -4.82 0.70
N MET A 112 -4.66 -4.99 0.71
CA MET A 112 -3.95 -5.87 -0.23
C MET A 112 -4.18 -7.35 0.11
N MET A 113 -4.13 -7.73 1.40
CA MET A 113 -4.28 -9.12 1.83
C MET A 113 -5.73 -9.64 1.69
N THR A 114 -6.71 -8.76 1.88
CA THR A 114 -8.14 -9.13 1.77
C THR A 114 -8.59 -9.40 0.33
N LYS A 115 -7.89 -8.87 -0.68
CA LYS A 115 -8.16 -9.12 -2.11
C LYS A 115 -7.70 -10.51 -2.60
N GLY A 116 -6.98 -11.28 -1.78
CA GLY A 116 -6.45 -12.61 -2.14
C GLY A 116 -7.39 -13.80 -1.88
N LYS A 117 -8.58 -13.59 -1.30
CA LYS A 117 -9.54 -14.68 -1.00
C LYS A 117 -10.71 -14.70 -2.00
N GLY A 118 -10.60 -15.55 -3.02
CA GLY A 118 -11.76 -16.23 -3.61
C GLY A 118 -11.90 -16.14 -5.13
N VAL A 119 -11.57 -17.23 -5.85
CA VAL A 119 -12.51 -17.98 -6.69
C VAL A 119 -12.03 -19.45 -6.73
N VAL A 120 -12.60 -20.32 -5.90
CA VAL A 120 -12.64 -21.75 -6.22
C VAL A 120 -13.80 -21.94 -7.18
N LYS A 121 -13.52 -22.18 -8.46
CA LYS A 121 -14.51 -22.79 -9.35
C LYS A 121 -14.46 -24.28 -9.04
N GLU A 122 -15.39 -24.79 -8.24
CA GLU A 122 -15.75 -26.19 -8.34
C GLU A 122 -16.41 -26.38 -9.71
N GLU A 123 -15.74 -27.12 -10.59
CA GLU A 123 -16.31 -27.58 -11.84
C GLU A 123 -17.25 -28.74 -11.50
N ILE A 124 -18.53 -28.43 -11.35
CA ILE A 124 -19.61 -29.42 -11.41
C ILE A 124 -19.81 -29.79 -12.89
N VAL A 125 -19.41 -31.02 -13.24
CA VAL A 125 -19.85 -31.68 -14.47
C VAL A 125 -20.92 -32.68 -14.06
N ASP A 126 -22.17 -32.34 -14.30
CA ASP A 126 -23.32 -33.24 -14.15
C ASP A 126 -23.78 -33.77 -15.54
N ASP A 127 -24.10 -35.06 -15.54
CA ASP A 127 -24.93 -35.86 -16.47
C ASP A 127 -24.38 -36.13 -17.91
N ASP A 128 -24.56 -37.30 -18.56
CA ASP A 128 -25.62 -38.30 -18.44
C ASP A 128 -25.26 -39.65 -19.14
N VAL A 129 -25.76 -40.77 -18.57
CA VAL A 129 -26.34 -42.01 -19.16
C VAL A 129 -25.75 -42.73 -20.40
N ASN A 130 -25.19 -43.93 -20.12
CA ASN A 130 -25.63 -45.31 -20.49
C ASN A 130 -25.31 -46.04 -21.83
N GLU A 131 -25.11 -47.36 -21.64
CA GLU A 131 -25.08 -48.57 -22.49
C GLU A 131 -24.15 -48.64 -23.72
N ALA A 132 -23.24 -49.62 -23.74
CA ALA A 132 -23.59 -50.96 -24.26
C ALA A 132 -22.38 -51.91 -24.36
N ALA A 133 -22.61 -53.12 -23.85
CA ALA A 133 -22.23 -54.44 -24.40
C ALA A 133 -20.75 -54.88 -24.48
N GLY A 134 -20.48 -56.07 -23.91
CA GLY A 134 -19.62 -57.04 -24.61
C GLY A 134 -18.72 -57.96 -23.77
N LYS A 135 -19.33 -58.97 -23.12
CA LYS A 135 -18.83 -60.32 -22.73
C LYS A 135 -17.34 -60.69 -22.91
N GLY A 136 -16.80 -61.34 -21.87
CA GLY A 136 -15.70 -62.31 -21.94
C GLY A 136 -15.46 -62.95 -20.57
N VAL A 137 -15.33 -64.27 -20.52
CA VAL A 137 -15.44 -65.16 -19.35
C VAL A 137 -14.06 -65.75 -19.01
N ASP A 138 -14.01 -66.49 -17.90
CA ASP A 138 -12.92 -67.30 -17.29
C ASP A 138 -12.02 -66.56 -16.29
N GLY A 139 -11.67 -67.11 -15.13
CA GLY A 139 -11.94 -68.44 -14.59
C GLY A 139 -11.14 -68.64 -13.28
N GLU A 140 -11.71 -69.49 -12.43
CA GLU A 140 -11.04 -70.40 -11.48
C GLU A 140 -10.25 -69.90 -10.25
N THR A 141 -10.90 -70.11 -9.10
CA THR A 141 -10.46 -70.93 -7.94
C THR A 141 -9.11 -70.67 -7.25
N GLY A 142 -9.19 -70.24 -5.99
CA GLY A 142 -8.86 -71.12 -4.86
C GLY A 142 -7.41 -71.24 -4.38
N ASN A 143 -7.16 -70.62 -3.22
CA ASN A 143 -6.36 -71.08 -2.07
C ASN A 143 -4.84 -71.41 -2.23
N TYR A 144 -4.08 -71.06 -1.20
CA TYR A 144 -3.32 -71.96 -0.29
C TYR A 144 -2.02 -71.27 0.25
N TYR A 145 -2.04 -70.97 1.56
CA TYR A 145 -0.98 -70.99 2.61
C TYR A 145 0.41 -70.38 2.38
N CYS A 146 0.80 -69.45 3.26
CA CYS A 146 1.67 -69.69 4.43
C CYS A 146 1.54 -68.54 5.43
#